data_AF-A0A2D9BBC8-F1
#
_entry.id   AF-A0A2D9BBC8-F1
#
_cell.length_a   1.000
_cell.length_b   1.000
_cell.length_c   1.000
_cell.angle_alpha   90.00
_cell.angle_beta   90.00
_cell.angle_gamma   90.00
#
_symmetry.space_group_name_H-M   'P 1'
#
loop_
_entity.id
_entity.type
_entity.pdbx_description
1 polymer ?
#
loop_
_entity_poly.entity_id
_entity_poly.type
_entity_poly.pdbx_seq_one_letter_code
_entity_poly.pdbx_strand_id
1 'polypeptide(L)'
;MKKVLKILLILASIGAIFLIGFLILGIIAVQDKYEPEQFENKTKIVENQQTESIINTNLIVFLENPIDLQDFKKKKGMRFTTSVTNGTEYYFNPKIKDSLFYVYYYPAEKFEDSREIDQIIVFKHGENKHRYEDQTETLIEFRVFNKDSDLGKANLIGLSKTELESEFGNDYLIFDNGIAYSHKNKVLILEMDSSKAKSFRYIKLNTEKIDNDLIGQIIK
;
A
#
# COMPACT_ATOMS: atom_id res chain seq x y z
N MET A 1 4.57 48.72 67.18
CA MET A 1 4.90 47.51 66.36
C MET A 1 4.20 47.46 65.00
N LYS A 2 2.87 47.61 64.86
CA LYS A 2 2.18 47.46 63.56
C LYS A 2 2.65 48.41 62.42
N LYS A 3 3.05 49.65 62.72
CA LYS A 3 3.56 50.60 61.71
C LYS A 3 4.94 50.22 61.15
N VAL A 4 5.84 49.71 61.99
CA VAL A 4 7.19 49.28 61.60
C VAL A 4 7.13 48.06 60.67
N LEU A 5 6.24 47.10 60.96
CA LEU A 5 6.04 45.91 60.13
C LEU A 5 5.51 46.26 58.73
N LYS A 6 4.60 47.24 58.62
CA LYS A 6 4.10 47.71 57.32
C LYS A 6 5.19 48.37 56.47
N ILE A 7 6.07 49.16 57.09
CA ILE A 7 7.20 49.80 56.37
C ILE A 7 8.18 48.73 55.89
N LEU A 8 8.46 47.71 56.72
CA LEU A 8 9.35 46.60 56.34
C LEU A 8 8.79 45.78 55.16
N LEU A 9 7.48 45.51 55.16
CA LEU A 9 6.81 44.81 54.06
C LEU A 9 6.83 45.60 52.76
N ILE A 10 6.64 46.92 52.82
CA ILE A 10 6.72 47.78 51.63
C ILE A 10 8.15 47.78 51.06
N LEU A 11 9.17 47.92 51.92
CA LEU A 11 10.57 47.86 51.48
C LEU A 11 10.94 46.50 50.88
N ALA A 12 10.47 45.40 51.47
CA ALA A 12 10.67 44.06 50.92
C ALA A 12 9.98 43.87 49.55
N SER A 13 8.77 44.42 49.37
CA SER A 13 8.05 44.34 48.10
C SER A 13 8.71 45.16 46.99
N ILE A 14 9.26 46.34 47.31
CA ILE A 14 10.03 47.16 46.36
C ILE A 14 11.31 46.41 45.96
N GLY A 15 12.02 45.80 46.92
CA GLY A 15 13.22 44.99 46.64
C GLY A 15 12.93 43.81 45.71
N ALA A 16 11.81 43.10 45.91
CA ALA A 16 11.42 41.98 45.06
C ALA A 16 11.10 42.41 43.61
N ILE A 17 10.45 43.56 43.42
CA ILE A 17 10.14 44.09 42.08
C ILE A 17 11.43 44.44 41.32
N PHE A 18 12.41 45.06 41.98
CA PHE A 18 13.71 45.35 41.37
C PHE A 18 14.47 44.08 40.98
N LEU A 19 14.39 43.03 41.80
CA LEU A 19 15.06 41.75 41.53
C LEU A 19 14.47 41.03 40.30
N ILE A 20 13.15 41.08 40.12
CA ILE A 20 12.48 40.53 38.94
C ILE A 20 12.83 41.34 37.68
N GLY A 21 12.89 42.68 37.78
CA GLY A 21 13.31 43.54 36.67
C GLY A 21 14.73 43.24 36.18
N PHE A 22 15.68 43.01 37.09
CA PHE A 22 17.05 42.64 36.74
C PHE A 22 17.15 41.25 36.10
N LEU A 23 16.33 40.28 36.51
CA LEU A 23 16.28 38.96 35.89
C LEU A 23 15.76 39.02 34.44
N ILE A 24 14.72 39.81 34.17
CA ILE A 24 14.17 39.96 32.82
C ILE A 24 15.15 40.69 31.90
N LEU A 25 15.77 41.79 32.36
CA LEU A 25 16.80 42.50 31.60
C LEU A 25 18.03 41.62 31.34
N GLY A 26 18.42 40.77 32.31
CA GLY A 26 19.51 39.80 32.13
C GLY A 26 19.20 38.76 31.05
N ILE A 27 17.98 38.22 31.01
CA ILE A 27 17.57 37.23 29.98
C ILE A 27 17.58 37.87 28.58
N ILE A 28 17.05 39.09 28.43
CA ILE A 28 17.03 39.80 27.14
C ILE A 28 18.46 40.14 26.68
N ALA A 29 19.32 40.63 27.59
CA ALA A 29 20.70 40.96 27.27
C ALA A 29 21.57 39.73 26.92
N VAL A 30 21.17 38.53 27.36
CA VAL A 30 21.80 37.26 26.97
C VAL A 30 21.28 36.76 25.62
N GLN A 31 20.01 36.99 25.29
CA GLN A 31 19.44 36.62 23.97
C GLN A 31 20.02 37.45 22.81
N ASP A 32 20.29 38.76 23.00
CA ASP A 32 20.90 39.61 21.96
C ASP A 32 22.40 39.32 21.72
N LYS A 33 23.06 38.57 22.60
CA LYS A 33 24.52 38.30 22.54
C LYS A 33 24.88 36.90 22.05
N TYR A 34 23.87 36.08 21.75
CA TYR A 34 24.01 34.72 21.24
C TYR A 34 23.06 34.51 20.05
N GLU A 35 23.43 35.02 18.88
CA GLU A 35 23.08 34.36 17.61
C GLU A 35 24.08 33.22 17.40
N PRO A 36 23.70 31.94 17.52
CA PRO A 36 24.58 30.85 17.16
C PRO A 36 24.64 30.68 15.64
N GLU A 37 25.88 30.64 15.13
CA GLU A 37 26.26 30.27 13.77
C GLU A 37 25.56 28.97 13.31
N GLN A 38 25.12 28.91 12.05
CA GLN A 38 24.57 27.71 11.44
C GLN A 38 25.63 26.60 11.36
N PHE A 39 25.51 25.60 12.22
CA PHE A 39 26.23 24.33 12.12
C PHE A 39 25.27 23.19 11.81
N GLU A 40 25.36 22.65 10.59
CA GLU A 40 24.86 21.35 10.19
C GLU A 40 25.52 20.22 11.00
N ASN A 41 24.77 19.49 11.84
CA ASN A 41 24.49 18.04 11.73
C ASN A 41 23.93 17.42 13.03
N LYS A 42 22.87 16.62 12.85
CA LYS A 42 22.52 15.38 13.61
C LYS A 42 22.29 15.47 15.13
N THR A 43 21.02 15.39 15.57
CA THR A 43 20.36 14.13 16.01
C THR A 43 19.09 14.38 16.86
N LYS A 44 17.96 13.82 16.39
CA LYS A 44 16.73 13.41 17.09
C LYS A 44 16.00 14.43 17.99
N ILE A 45 15.02 15.07 17.38
CA ILE A 45 13.76 15.38 18.05
C ILE A 45 12.90 14.11 17.90
N VAL A 46 12.63 13.43 19.01
CA VAL A 46 11.55 12.43 19.09
C VAL A 46 10.26 13.22 19.14
N GLU A 47 9.82 13.63 17.96
CA GLU A 47 8.43 14.01 17.75
C GLU A 47 7.64 12.71 17.68
N ASN A 48 6.58 12.68 18.47
CA ASN A 48 5.66 11.57 18.59
C ASN A 48 4.94 11.41 17.24
N GLN A 49 5.57 10.66 16.33
CA GLN A 49 4.96 10.23 15.07
C GLN A 49 3.83 9.27 15.43
N GLN A 50 2.63 9.83 15.58
CA GLN A 50 1.45 9.17 15.06
C GLN A 50 1.84 8.62 13.68
N THR A 51 1.76 7.30 13.58
CA THR A 51 2.12 6.50 12.43
C THR A 51 1.17 6.87 11.30
N GLU A 52 1.40 8.01 10.64
CA GLU A 52 0.95 8.19 9.28
C GLU A 52 1.59 7.05 8.50
N SER A 53 0.78 6.05 8.16
CA SER A 53 1.07 5.09 7.11
C SER A 53 1.79 5.87 6.01
N ILE A 54 3.08 5.58 5.81
CA ILE A 54 3.79 6.09 4.65
C ILE A 54 3.05 5.43 3.50
N ILE A 55 2.11 6.18 2.92
CA ILE A 55 1.30 5.70 1.81
C ILE A 55 2.29 5.38 0.70
N ASN A 56 2.56 4.10 0.48
CA ASN A 56 3.44 3.68 -0.59
C ASN A 56 2.70 3.91 -1.91
N THR A 57 3.04 5.01 -2.58
CA THR A 57 2.44 5.41 -3.86
C THR A 57 2.62 4.34 -4.93
N ASN A 58 3.74 3.61 -4.95
CA ASN A 58 3.99 2.56 -5.95
C ASN A 58 3.05 1.36 -5.73
N LEU A 59 2.84 0.94 -4.48
CA LEU A 59 1.89 -0.11 -4.15
C LEU A 59 0.47 0.29 -4.57
N ILE A 60 0.03 1.52 -4.27
CA ILE A 60 -1.29 2.00 -4.66
C ILE A 60 -1.43 2.02 -6.19
N VAL A 61 -0.45 2.58 -6.89
CA VAL A 61 -0.45 2.64 -8.36
C VAL A 61 -0.44 1.24 -8.98
N PHE A 62 0.25 0.29 -8.37
CA PHE A 62 0.22 -1.10 -8.77
C PHE A 62 -1.17 -1.70 -8.56
N LEU A 63 -1.73 -1.62 -7.34
CA LEU A 63 -3.02 -2.23 -7.04
C LEU A 63 -4.17 -1.60 -7.83
N GLU A 64 -4.17 -0.29 -8.07
CA GLU A 64 -5.24 0.35 -8.87
C GLU A 64 -5.24 -0.10 -10.34
N ASN A 65 -4.07 -0.37 -10.91
CA ASN A 65 -3.94 -0.83 -12.29
C ASN A 65 -2.72 -1.73 -12.45
N PRO A 66 -2.79 -3.02 -12.08
CA PRO A 66 -1.60 -3.88 -12.03
C PRO A 66 -1.03 -4.16 -13.41
N ILE A 67 -1.87 -4.15 -14.44
CA ILE A 67 -1.51 -4.43 -15.83
C ILE A 67 -2.37 -3.62 -16.79
N ASP A 68 -1.76 -3.13 -17.87
CA ASP A 68 -2.53 -2.68 -19.04
C ASP A 68 -3.04 -3.90 -19.80
N LEU A 69 -4.28 -4.30 -19.50
CA LEU A 69 -4.85 -5.52 -20.04
C LEU A 69 -5.02 -5.49 -21.57
N GLN A 70 -5.31 -4.32 -22.15
CA GLN A 70 -5.51 -4.20 -23.59
C GLN A 70 -4.17 -4.32 -24.33
N ASP A 71 -3.13 -3.66 -23.83
CA ASP A 71 -1.77 -3.81 -24.36
C ASP A 71 -1.25 -5.25 -24.22
N PHE A 72 -1.46 -5.87 -23.06
CA PHE A 72 -1.09 -7.26 -22.83
C PHE A 72 -1.78 -8.21 -23.81
N LYS A 73 -3.10 -8.09 -23.96
CA LYS A 73 -3.89 -8.88 -24.92
C LYS A 73 -3.42 -8.71 -26.36
N LYS A 74 -3.03 -7.48 -26.75
CA LYS A 74 -2.50 -7.19 -28.09
C LYS A 74 -1.16 -7.88 -28.32
N LYS A 75 -0.24 -7.83 -27.35
CA LYS A 75 1.07 -8.51 -27.41
C LYS A 75 0.92 -10.03 -27.54
N LYS A 76 -0.02 -10.62 -26.80
CA LYS A 76 -0.26 -12.07 -26.83
C LYS A 76 -0.98 -12.57 -28.08
N GLY A 77 -1.66 -11.70 -28.83
CA GLY A 77 -2.22 -12.03 -30.15
C GLY A 77 -3.17 -13.23 -30.16
N MET A 78 -4.24 -13.18 -29.34
CA MET A 78 -5.26 -14.24 -29.19
C MET A 78 -4.75 -15.62 -28.74
N ARG A 79 -3.52 -15.74 -28.22
CA ARG A 79 -2.99 -17.00 -27.66
C ARG A 79 -3.54 -17.28 -26.26
N PHE A 80 -4.87 -17.30 -26.15
CA PHE A 80 -5.61 -17.59 -24.93
C PHE A 80 -6.61 -18.71 -25.18
N THR A 81 -6.81 -19.57 -24.20
CA THR A 81 -8.08 -20.29 -24.08
C THR A 81 -9.00 -19.52 -23.14
N THR A 82 -10.30 -19.74 -23.26
CA THR A 82 -11.28 -18.90 -22.56
C THR A 82 -12.40 -19.72 -21.95
N SER A 83 -12.98 -19.21 -20.86
CA SER A 83 -14.16 -19.79 -20.23
C SER A 83 -15.00 -18.71 -19.54
N VAL A 84 -16.22 -19.08 -19.12
CA VAL A 84 -17.07 -18.27 -18.25
C VAL A 84 -17.12 -18.94 -16.87
N THR A 85 -17.09 -18.13 -15.82
CA THR A 85 -17.19 -18.60 -14.44
C THR A 85 -18.28 -17.84 -13.67
N ASN A 86 -18.77 -18.44 -12.59
CA ASN A 86 -19.67 -17.78 -11.64
C ASN A 86 -18.92 -16.82 -10.69
N GLY A 87 -17.59 -16.80 -10.76
CA GLY A 87 -16.73 -16.08 -9.83
C GLY A 87 -16.64 -16.78 -8.48
N THR A 88 -16.10 -16.07 -7.49
CA THR A 88 -16.05 -16.51 -6.10
C THR A 88 -16.83 -15.54 -5.21
N GLU A 89 -17.14 -15.96 -3.99
CA GLU A 89 -17.91 -15.16 -3.04
C GLU A 89 -17.21 -13.86 -2.61
N TYR A 90 -15.88 -13.83 -2.70
CA TYR A 90 -15.07 -12.67 -2.31
C TYR A 90 -14.83 -11.68 -3.44
N TYR A 91 -15.16 -12.01 -4.70
CA TYR A 91 -14.95 -11.10 -5.83
C TYR A 91 -15.84 -9.86 -5.75
N PHE A 92 -15.29 -8.74 -6.18
CA PHE A 92 -16.06 -7.57 -6.55
C PHE A 92 -17.07 -7.93 -7.64
N ASN A 93 -18.36 -7.85 -7.30
CA ASN A 93 -19.46 -8.31 -8.16
C ASN A 93 -20.56 -7.25 -8.26
N PRO A 94 -20.43 -6.27 -9.17
CA PRO A 94 -21.47 -5.29 -9.44
C PRO A 94 -22.78 -5.96 -9.83
N LYS A 95 -23.91 -5.48 -9.29
CA LYS A 95 -25.25 -5.98 -9.62
C LYS A 95 -25.77 -5.38 -10.94
N ILE A 96 -25.02 -5.59 -12.00
CA ILE A 96 -25.36 -5.16 -13.36
C ILE A 96 -26.06 -6.33 -14.06
N LYS A 97 -27.18 -6.06 -14.75
CA LYS A 97 -27.85 -7.09 -15.56
C LYS A 97 -26.97 -7.45 -16.76
N ASP A 98 -27.10 -8.68 -17.24
CA ASP A 98 -26.38 -9.14 -18.43
C ASP A 98 -24.85 -9.02 -18.29
N SER A 99 -24.34 -9.51 -17.15
CA SER A 99 -22.92 -9.54 -16.82
C SER A 99 -22.41 -10.96 -16.63
N LEU A 100 -21.10 -11.14 -16.79
CA LEU A 100 -20.43 -12.42 -16.55
C LEU A 100 -19.00 -12.18 -16.05
N PHE A 101 -18.44 -13.19 -15.38
CA PHE A 101 -17.00 -13.30 -15.21
C PHE A 101 -16.44 -14.15 -16.34
N TYR A 102 -15.43 -13.61 -17.03
CA TYR A 102 -14.76 -14.25 -18.14
C TYR A 102 -13.31 -14.55 -17.74
N VAL A 103 -12.83 -15.73 -18.11
CA VAL A 103 -11.46 -16.17 -17.79
C VAL A 103 -10.66 -16.26 -19.08
N TYR A 104 -9.47 -15.66 -19.06
CA TYR A 104 -8.42 -15.86 -20.05
C TYR A 104 -7.32 -16.70 -19.44
N TYR A 105 -7.00 -17.84 -20.04
CA TYR A 105 -5.88 -18.69 -19.65
C TYR A 105 -4.72 -18.49 -20.61
N TYR A 106 -3.50 -18.32 -20.09
CA TYR A 106 -2.31 -18.17 -20.92
C TYR A 106 -1.05 -18.80 -20.29
N PRO A 107 -0.03 -19.12 -21.11
CA PRO A 107 -0.09 -19.24 -22.59
C PRO A 107 -1.13 -20.28 -23.02
N ALA A 108 -1.74 -20.22 -24.21
CA ALA A 108 -2.73 -21.24 -24.60
C ALA A 108 -2.15 -22.65 -24.85
N GLU A 109 -0.82 -22.75 -24.98
CA GLU A 109 -0.09 -23.95 -25.37
C GLU A 109 1.23 -24.04 -24.59
N LYS A 110 1.75 -25.27 -24.40
CA LYS A 110 3.01 -25.59 -23.71
C LYS A 110 3.02 -25.26 -22.20
N PHE A 111 2.35 -26.11 -21.44
CA PHE A 111 2.44 -26.11 -19.98
C PHE A 111 3.30 -27.28 -19.51
N GLU A 112 4.24 -27.02 -18.62
CA GLU A 112 4.94 -28.10 -17.90
C GLU A 112 4.03 -28.68 -16.80
N ASP A 113 3.29 -27.83 -16.08
CA ASP A 113 2.23 -28.23 -15.15
C ASP A 113 0.91 -27.51 -15.48
N SER A 114 -0.13 -28.28 -15.80
CA SER A 114 -1.49 -27.77 -16.03
C SER A 114 -2.13 -27.07 -14.82
N ARG A 115 -1.55 -27.23 -13.63
CA ARG A 115 -1.99 -26.57 -12.39
C ARG A 115 -1.39 -25.16 -12.23
N GLU A 116 -0.35 -24.84 -13.00
CA GLU A 116 0.38 -23.57 -12.95
C GLU A 116 0.12 -22.74 -14.22
N ILE A 117 -1.14 -22.73 -14.68
CA ILE A 117 -1.58 -21.92 -15.83
C ILE A 117 -1.95 -20.53 -15.33
N ASP A 118 -1.38 -19.50 -15.96
CA ASP A 118 -1.69 -18.11 -15.63
C ASP A 118 -3.14 -17.78 -16.06
N GLN A 119 -3.83 -16.99 -15.23
CA GLN A 119 -5.25 -16.69 -15.41
C GLN A 119 -5.52 -15.21 -15.21
N ILE A 120 -6.27 -14.62 -16.14
CA ILE A 120 -6.87 -13.30 -15.98
C ILE A 120 -8.38 -13.46 -15.94
N ILE A 121 -9.00 -13.02 -14.86
CA ILE A 121 -10.45 -13.04 -14.69
C ILE A 121 -10.95 -11.60 -14.73
N VAL A 122 -11.88 -11.35 -15.62
CA VAL A 122 -12.50 -10.03 -15.81
C VAL A 122 -14.01 -10.10 -15.62
N PHE A 123 -14.58 -9.00 -15.16
CA PHE A 123 -16.01 -8.77 -15.20
C PHE A 123 -16.37 -8.01 -16.47
N LYS A 124 -17.35 -8.51 -17.22
CA LYS A 124 -17.81 -7.94 -18.50
C LYS A 124 -19.33 -7.82 -18.47
N HIS A 125 -19.89 -6.79 -19.12
CA HIS A 125 -21.33 -6.59 -19.18
C HIS A 125 -21.77 -5.91 -20.48
N GLY A 126 -23.06 -6.02 -20.81
CA GLY A 126 -23.64 -5.40 -22.01
C GLY A 126 -23.23 -6.05 -23.32
N GLU A 127 -23.34 -5.31 -24.42
CA GLU A 127 -23.24 -5.85 -25.79
C GLU A 127 -21.86 -6.43 -26.12
N ASN A 128 -20.79 -5.84 -25.57
CA ASN A 128 -19.42 -6.25 -25.85
C ASN A 128 -18.93 -7.42 -24.97
N LYS A 129 -19.74 -7.91 -24.03
CA LYS A 129 -19.27 -8.88 -23.02
C LYS A 129 -18.75 -10.20 -23.60
N HIS A 130 -19.15 -10.55 -24.82
CA HIS A 130 -18.69 -11.75 -25.53
C HIS A 130 -17.48 -11.52 -26.46
N ARG A 131 -16.96 -10.29 -26.55
CA ARG A 131 -15.83 -9.93 -27.43
C ARG A 131 -14.51 -9.96 -26.68
N TYR A 132 -13.44 -10.39 -27.34
CA TYR A 132 -12.10 -10.42 -26.76
C TYR A 132 -11.54 -8.99 -26.57
N GLU A 133 -11.84 -8.11 -27.52
CA GLU A 133 -11.41 -6.72 -27.62
C GLU A 133 -12.27 -5.75 -26.78
N ASP A 134 -13.03 -6.27 -25.82
CA ASP A 134 -13.88 -5.45 -24.96
C ASP A 134 -13.03 -4.55 -24.06
N GLN A 135 -13.08 -3.25 -24.36
CA GLN A 135 -12.35 -2.22 -23.63
C GLN A 135 -13.01 -1.82 -22.31
N THR A 136 -14.21 -2.33 -22.03
CA THR A 136 -14.99 -1.97 -20.83
C THR A 136 -14.87 -3.01 -19.71
N GLU A 137 -14.09 -4.06 -19.94
CA GLU A 137 -13.87 -5.11 -18.95
C GLU A 137 -13.15 -4.57 -17.70
N THR A 138 -13.55 -5.08 -16.54
CA THR A 138 -12.89 -4.77 -15.26
C THR A 138 -12.05 -5.95 -14.82
N LEU A 139 -10.76 -5.73 -14.55
CA LEU A 139 -9.92 -6.76 -13.95
C LEU A 139 -10.42 -7.11 -12.54
N ILE A 140 -10.70 -8.39 -12.32
CA ILE A 140 -11.19 -8.93 -11.05
C ILE A 140 -10.12 -9.75 -10.37
N GLU A 141 -9.47 -10.64 -11.09
CA GLU A 141 -8.38 -11.43 -10.53
C GLU A 141 -7.30 -11.67 -11.57
N PHE A 142 -6.06 -11.71 -11.09
CA PHE A 142 -4.90 -11.98 -11.91
C PHE A 142 -3.98 -12.96 -11.20
N ARG A 143 -3.89 -14.20 -11.70
CA ARG A 143 -3.05 -15.28 -11.17
C ARG A 143 -1.89 -15.53 -12.11
N VAL A 144 -0.67 -15.53 -11.57
CA VAL A 144 0.55 -15.74 -12.34
C VAL A 144 1.46 -16.69 -11.58
N PHE A 145 1.94 -17.70 -12.29
CA PHE A 145 2.92 -18.68 -11.85
C PHE A 145 4.21 -18.56 -12.68
N ASN A 146 4.08 -18.11 -13.94
CA ASN A 146 5.17 -18.10 -14.89
C ASN A 146 5.76 -16.70 -15.08
N LYS A 147 7.08 -16.63 -15.26
CA LYS A 147 7.75 -15.37 -15.61
C LYS A 147 7.40 -14.99 -17.05
N ASP A 148 6.96 -13.75 -17.24
CA ASP A 148 6.56 -13.26 -18.56
C ASP A 148 6.90 -11.76 -18.68
N SER A 149 7.76 -11.42 -19.65
CA SER A 149 8.18 -10.04 -19.88
C SER A 149 7.05 -9.15 -20.37
N ASP A 150 6.02 -9.70 -21.00
CA ASP A 150 4.89 -8.92 -21.50
C ASP A 150 4.03 -8.34 -20.38
N LEU A 151 4.17 -8.87 -19.15
CA LEU A 151 3.51 -8.37 -17.95
C LEU A 151 4.01 -7.00 -17.48
N GLY A 152 5.16 -6.55 -17.99
CA GLY A 152 5.75 -5.26 -17.60
C GLY A 152 5.93 -5.18 -16.08
N LYS A 153 5.32 -4.18 -15.44
CA LYS A 153 5.40 -3.98 -13.98
C LYS A 153 4.78 -5.11 -13.15
N ALA A 154 3.91 -5.95 -13.73
CA ALA A 154 3.34 -7.12 -13.06
C ALA A 154 4.23 -8.36 -13.15
N ASN A 155 5.43 -8.28 -13.73
CA ASN A 155 6.37 -9.39 -13.76
C ASN A 155 7.09 -9.56 -12.41
N LEU A 156 6.33 -10.02 -11.40
CA LEU A 156 6.82 -10.14 -10.02
C LEU A 156 7.52 -11.48 -9.73
N ILE A 157 7.39 -12.46 -10.63
CA ILE A 157 7.93 -13.81 -10.43
C ILE A 157 9.46 -13.78 -10.35
N GLY A 158 9.99 -14.36 -9.27
CA GLY A 158 11.41 -14.43 -8.96
C GLY A 158 11.98 -13.22 -8.21
N LEU A 159 11.19 -12.16 -7.97
CA LEU A 159 11.61 -11.06 -7.11
C LEU A 159 11.77 -11.54 -5.67
N SER A 160 12.85 -11.12 -5.02
CA SER A 160 13.07 -11.38 -3.61
C SER A 160 12.13 -10.56 -2.74
N LYS A 161 11.95 -11.01 -1.50
CA LYS A 161 11.21 -10.24 -0.48
C LYS A 161 11.73 -8.80 -0.34
N THR A 162 13.06 -8.61 -0.36
CA THR A 162 13.66 -7.28 -0.23
C THR A 162 13.40 -6.39 -1.45
N GLU A 163 13.37 -6.95 -2.66
CA GLU A 163 12.98 -6.20 -3.87
C GLU A 163 11.50 -5.78 -3.80
N LEU A 164 10.62 -6.67 -3.36
CA LEU A 164 9.21 -6.38 -3.14
C LEU A 164 9.02 -5.29 -2.06
N GLU A 165 9.76 -5.36 -0.97
CA GLU A 165 9.72 -4.35 0.10
C GLU A 165 10.26 -2.99 -0.36
N SER A 166 11.28 -2.99 -1.23
CA SER A 166 11.79 -1.76 -1.83
C SER A 166 10.76 -1.11 -2.77
N GLU A 167 9.95 -1.91 -3.46
CA GLU A 167 8.95 -1.41 -4.39
C GLU A 167 7.64 -1.02 -3.67
N PHE A 168 7.13 -1.89 -2.80
CA PHE A 168 5.79 -1.81 -2.22
C PHE A 168 5.76 -1.45 -0.73
N GLY A 169 6.93 -1.37 -0.08
CA GLY A 169 7.04 -1.10 1.35
C GLY A 169 6.93 -2.37 2.19
N ASN A 170 6.92 -2.21 3.50
CA ASN A 170 6.91 -3.31 4.47
C ASN A 170 5.57 -3.45 5.22
N ASP A 171 4.52 -2.77 4.76
CA ASP A 171 3.17 -2.87 5.31
C ASP A 171 2.40 -3.97 4.56
N TYR A 172 2.51 -5.19 5.05
CA TYR A 172 1.84 -6.37 4.50
C TYR A 172 1.44 -7.35 5.61
N LEU A 173 0.44 -8.17 5.29
CA LEU A 173 0.08 -9.33 6.10
C LEU A 173 1.04 -10.50 5.79
N ILE A 174 1.34 -11.30 6.81
CA ILE A 174 2.18 -12.51 6.69
C ILE A 174 1.30 -13.74 6.89
N PHE A 175 1.51 -14.77 6.07
CA PHE A 175 0.92 -16.10 6.22
C PHE A 175 1.97 -17.18 5.90
N ASP A 176 1.64 -18.45 6.17
CA ASP A 176 2.62 -19.55 6.24
C ASP A 176 3.58 -19.65 5.05
N ASN A 177 3.11 -19.38 3.83
CA ASN A 177 3.90 -19.47 2.60
C ASN A 177 4.00 -18.14 1.84
N GLY A 178 3.78 -16.99 2.48
CA GLY A 178 3.80 -15.74 1.73
C GLY A 178 3.48 -14.45 2.45
N ILE A 179 3.27 -13.41 1.64
CA ILE A 179 2.91 -12.06 2.06
C ILE A 179 1.73 -11.52 1.24
N ALA A 180 0.92 -10.66 1.84
CA ALA A 180 -0.20 -10.02 1.16
C ALA A 180 -0.20 -8.50 1.40
N TYR A 181 -0.09 -7.75 0.30
CA TYR A 181 -0.27 -6.30 0.28
C TYR A 181 -1.72 -5.96 -0.01
N SER A 182 -2.23 -4.87 0.56
CA SER A 182 -3.59 -4.44 0.29
C SER A 182 -3.76 -2.93 0.24
N HIS A 183 -4.75 -2.50 -0.53
CA HIS A 183 -5.21 -1.11 -0.58
C HIS A 183 -6.69 -1.09 -0.95
N LYS A 184 -7.52 -0.54 -0.05
CA LYS A 184 -9.00 -0.55 -0.17
C LYS A 184 -9.48 -1.99 -0.37
N ASN A 185 -10.24 -2.23 -1.44
CA ASN A 185 -10.77 -3.55 -1.79
C ASN A 185 -9.85 -4.34 -2.73
N LYS A 186 -8.54 -4.06 -2.75
CA LYS A 186 -7.60 -4.72 -3.67
C LYS A 186 -6.49 -5.37 -2.87
N VAL A 187 -6.14 -6.58 -3.25
CA VAL A 187 -5.09 -7.35 -2.59
C VAL A 187 -4.13 -7.93 -3.63
N LEU A 188 -2.85 -7.96 -3.29
CA LEU A 188 -1.81 -8.70 -3.98
C LEU A 188 -1.24 -9.73 -3.00
N ILE A 189 -1.49 -11.01 -3.27
CA ILE A 189 -1.02 -12.15 -2.49
C ILE A 189 0.15 -12.77 -3.23
N LEU A 190 1.29 -12.91 -2.57
CA LEU A 190 2.52 -13.49 -3.11
C LEU A 190 2.86 -14.76 -2.34
N GLU A 191 2.92 -15.90 -3.04
CA GLU A 191 3.51 -17.12 -2.51
C GLU A 191 5.03 -17.03 -2.67
N MET A 192 5.75 -17.30 -1.60
CA MET A 192 7.20 -17.18 -1.53
C MET A 192 7.82 -18.57 -1.40
N ASP A 193 8.80 -18.86 -2.26
CA ASP A 193 9.69 -20.02 -2.14
C ASP A 193 11.14 -19.54 -2.10
N SER A 194 11.92 -20.04 -1.14
CA SER A 194 13.33 -19.70 -1.00
C SER A 194 13.58 -18.17 -1.03
N SER A 195 12.70 -17.43 -0.35
CA SER A 195 12.69 -15.96 -0.25
C SER A 195 12.41 -15.20 -1.55
N LYS A 196 11.87 -15.86 -2.59
CA LYS A 196 11.47 -15.26 -3.86
C LYS A 196 10.01 -15.53 -4.17
N ALA A 197 9.35 -14.61 -4.87
CA ALA A 197 7.99 -14.80 -5.35
C ALA A 197 7.94 -15.97 -6.34
N LYS A 198 7.24 -17.03 -5.97
CA LYS A 198 7.01 -18.22 -6.80
C LYS A 198 5.77 -18.05 -7.67
N SER A 199 4.72 -17.48 -7.09
CA SER A 199 3.49 -17.13 -7.78
C SER A 199 2.84 -15.92 -7.09
N PHE A 200 1.96 -15.23 -7.81
CA PHE A 200 1.16 -14.18 -7.20
C PHE A 200 -0.28 -14.20 -7.70
N ARG A 201 -1.12 -13.58 -6.90
CA ARG A 201 -2.55 -13.42 -7.15
C ARG A 201 -2.97 -12.00 -6.75
N TYR A 202 -3.34 -11.19 -7.74
CA TYR A 202 -4.04 -9.92 -7.49
C TYR A 202 -5.56 -10.16 -7.52
N ILE A 203 -6.32 -9.54 -6.62
CA ILE A 203 -7.78 -9.68 -6.57
C ILE A 203 -8.44 -8.34 -6.20
N LYS A 204 -9.51 -8.00 -6.91
CA LYS A 204 -10.46 -6.96 -6.55
C LYS A 204 -11.63 -7.59 -5.79
N LEU A 205 -11.72 -7.26 -4.51
CA LEU A 205 -12.63 -7.84 -3.53
C LEU A 205 -13.96 -7.06 -3.41
N ASN A 206 -14.99 -7.71 -2.87
CA ASN A 206 -16.26 -7.07 -2.52
C ASN A 206 -16.25 -6.34 -1.16
N THR A 207 -15.12 -6.35 -0.46
CA THR A 207 -14.93 -5.76 0.87
C THR A 207 -13.63 -4.96 0.90
N GLU A 208 -13.59 -3.90 1.72
CA GLU A 208 -12.36 -3.19 2.06
C GLU A 208 -11.71 -3.71 3.34
N LYS A 209 -12.43 -4.52 4.13
CA LYS A 209 -11.87 -5.17 5.30
C LYS A 209 -11.07 -6.39 4.85
N ILE A 210 -9.75 -6.27 4.88
CA ILE A 210 -8.81 -7.31 4.48
C ILE A 210 -8.01 -7.73 5.72
N ASP A 211 -8.23 -8.95 6.19
CA ASP A 211 -7.57 -9.55 7.34
C ASP A 211 -7.04 -10.96 7.01
N ASN A 212 -6.26 -11.55 7.92
CA ASN A 212 -5.67 -12.87 7.72
C ASN A 212 -6.72 -13.98 7.52
N ASP A 213 -7.91 -13.83 8.08
CA ASP A 213 -9.00 -14.81 7.90
C ASP A 213 -9.50 -14.79 6.44
N LEU A 214 -9.66 -13.60 5.85
CA LEU A 214 -10.00 -13.47 4.44
C LEU A 214 -8.88 -13.98 3.53
N ILE A 215 -7.63 -13.64 3.81
CA ILE A 215 -6.48 -14.18 3.05
C ILE A 215 -6.48 -15.71 3.13
N GLY A 216 -6.68 -16.26 4.32
CA GLY A 216 -6.81 -17.70 4.55
C GLY A 216 -7.95 -18.36 3.77
N GLN A 217 -9.06 -17.66 3.53
CA GLN A 217 -10.16 -18.18 2.69
C GLN A 217 -9.79 -18.17 1.19
N ILE A 218 -9.03 -17.18 0.74
CA ILE A 218 -8.65 -17.01 -0.66
C ILE A 218 -7.59 -18.04 -1.10
N ILE A 219 -6.68 -18.43 -0.20
CA ILE A 219 -5.56 -19.33 -0.49
C ILE A 219 -5.88 -20.82 -0.26
N LYS A 220 -7.00 -21.13 0.40
CA LYS A 220 -7.50 -22.51 0.55
C LYS A 220 -8.00 -23.08 -0.77
#